data_AF-A0A7V3QZ64-F1
#
_entry.id   AF-A0A7V3QZ64-F1
#
_cell.length_a   1.000
_cell.length_b   1.000
_cell.length_c   1.000
_cell.angle_alpha   90.00
_cell.angle_beta   90.00
_cell.angle_gamma   90.00
#
_symmetry.space_group_name_H-M   'P 1'
#
loop_
_entity.id
_entity.type
_entity.pdbx_description
1 polymer ?
#
loop_
_entity_poly.entity_id
_entity_poly.type
_entity_poly.pdbx_seq_one_letter_code
_entity_poly.pdbx_strand_id
1 'polypeptide(L)'
;MDQIYVVQLPRPEPFRVRQGVLLAVTLWTTLYAGVLLLPEFYDMGILEHLRYMLHHPLAIFLGAPFAVPLLFILGVHEMGHFLTARRYGIQVTWPYFIPGPPYLSLGTFGAFIRLKSPIATRGILMEVGAMGPLWGFCASALVALLGFWLGLAGYHSPADLGMNVNLPLAFWVLRGVMTHHWSHQLTFFENPVLLAAWIGFFVQGLNLIPIGQLDGGHVLYGFLRSRHRGVSLALGLVCLAFALFHPQWLIWVGLIFFVLGLRHPPCIDDSQPLSPAQVLLGLGAIVMFVLCFQPVPFVWN
;
A
#
# COMPACT_ATOMS: atom_id res chain seq x y z
N MET A 1 0.48 -46.96 8.32
CA MET A 1 1.49 -46.16 9.04
C MET A 1 1.48 -44.79 8.40
N ASP A 2 0.77 -43.83 9.00
CA ASP A 2 0.75 -42.47 8.49
C ASP A 2 2.11 -41.82 8.79
N GLN A 3 2.81 -41.37 7.75
CA GLN A 3 4.10 -40.70 7.90
C GLN A 3 3.86 -39.31 8.50
N ILE A 4 4.24 -39.14 9.77
CA ILE A 4 4.26 -37.85 10.45
C ILE A 4 5.51 -37.10 9.99
N TYR A 5 5.33 -36.10 9.12
CA TYR A 5 6.42 -35.20 8.73
C TYR A 5 6.70 -34.22 9.87
N VAL A 6 7.82 -34.40 10.58
CA VAL A 6 8.32 -33.40 11.52
C VAL A 6 9.04 -32.31 10.72
N VAL A 7 8.31 -31.25 10.37
CA VAL A 7 8.90 -30.07 9.73
C VAL A 7 9.60 -29.25 10.81
N GLN A 8 10.92 -29.29 10.83
CA GLN A 8 11.73 -28.41 11.68
C GLN A 8 11.55 -26.97 11.15
N LEU A 9 10.83 -26.12 11.88
CA LEU A 9 10.59 -24.73 11.47
C LEU A 9 11.92 -23.97 11.42
N PRO A 10 12.39 -23.51 10.24
CA PRO A 10 13.66 -22.83 10.15
C PRO A 10 13.58 -21.42 10.75
N ARG A 11 14.70 -20.96 11.31
CA ARG A 11 14.79 -19.63 11.92
C ARG A 11 14.51 -18.54 10.86
N PRO A 12 13.85 -17.43 11.25
CA PRO A 12 13.66 -16.28 10.35
C PRO A 12 15.01 -15.82 9.82
N GLU A 13 15.05 -15.42 8.54
CA GLU A 13 16.30 -14.96 7.95
C GLU A 13 16.78 -13.67 8.65
N PRO A 14 18.09 -13.55 8.94
CA PRO A 14 18.63 -12.31 9.45
C PRO A 14 18.50 -11.20 8.40
N PHE A 15 18.41 -9.96 8.88
CA PHE A 15 18.48 -8.78 8.01
C PHE A 15 19.83 -8.78 7.28
N ARG A 16 19.81 -8.64 5.95
CA ARG A 16 21.01 -8.65 5.12
C ARG A 16 21.30 -7.24 4.62
N VAL A 17 22.57 -7.02 4.27
CA VAL A 17 23.06 -5.74 3.72
C VAL A 17 22.22 -5.24 2.55
N ARG A 18 21.78 -6.13 1.65
CA ARG A 18 20.94 -5.75 0.50
C ARG A 18 19.62 -5.09 0.88
N GLN A 19 18.98 -5.48 2.00
CA GLN A 19 17.76 -4.80 2.46
C GLN A 19 18.07 -3.41 2.97
N GLY A 20 19.19 -3.23 3.67
CA GLY A 20 19.66 -1.92 4.14
C GLY A 20 19.99 -0.99 2.99
N VAL A 21 20.69 -1.49 1.95
CA VAL A 21 20.99 -0.71 0.74
C VAL A 21 19.71 -0.31 0.02
N LEU A 22 18.78 -1.25 -0.19
CA LEU A 22 17.51 -0.95 -0.84
C LEU A 22 16.71 0.09 -0.06
N LEU A 23 16.59 -0.04 1.27
CA LEU A 23 15.94 0.95 2.11
C LEU A 23 16.61 2.32 2.02
N ALA A 24 17.94 2.40 2.03
CA ALA A 24 18.67 3.66 1.92
C ALA A 24 18.44 4.33 0.56
N VAL A 25 18.46 3.56 -0.53
CA VAL A 25 18.18 4.07 -1.88
C VAL A 25 16.72 4.53 -1.98
N THR A 26 15.77 3.74 -1.48
CA THR A 26 14.35 4.13 -1.45
C THR A 26 14.12 5.39 -0.63
N LEU A 27 14.77 5.52 0.53
CA LEU A 27 14.70 6.73 1.35
C LEU A 27 15.20 7.94 0.55
N TRP A 28 16.34 7.81 -0.11
CA TRP A 28 16.89 8.89 -0.93
C TRP A 28 15.96 9.28 -2.08
N THR A 29 15.45 8.31 -2.85
CA THR A 29 14.54 8.58 -3.98
C THR A 29 13.20 9.15 -3.51
N THR A 30 12.69 8.72 -2.35
CA THR A 30 11.43 9.22 -1.79
C THR A 30 11.58 10.62 -1.19
N LEU A 31 12.72 10.92 -0.55
CA LEU A 31 13.05 12.27 -0.14
C LEU A 31 13.14 13.21 -1.35
N TYR A 32 13.81 12.78 -2.41
CA TYR A 32 13.89 13.56 -3.64
C TYR A 32 12.50 13.81 -4.24
N ALA A 33 11.64 12.79 -4.33
CA ALA A 33 10.27 12.96 -4.80
C ALA A 33 9.48 13.94 -3.90
N GLY A 34 9.70 13.89 -2.58
CA GLY A 34 9.11 14.84 -1.63
C GLY A 34 9.50 16.29 -1.89
N VAL A 35 10.73 16.55 -2.34
CA VAL A 35 11.15 17.90 -2.75
C VAL A 35 10.41 18.33 -4.01
N LEU A 36 10.27 17.46 -5.00
CA LEU A 36 9.57 17.76 -6.26
C LEU A 36 8.09 18.13 -6.04
N LEU A 37 7.52 17.68 -4.93
CA LEU A 37 6.13 17.94 -4.52
C LEU A 37 5.97 19.28 -3.77
N LEU A 38 7.01 20.11 -3.65
CA LEU A 38 6.92 21.41 -2.99
C LEU A 38 6.71 22.55 -4.02
N PRO A 39 5.96 23.61 -3.67
CA PRO A 39 5.60 24.69 -4.59
C PRO A 39 6.79 25.38 -5.25
N GLU A 40 7.91 25.51 -4.54
CA GLU A 40 9.12 26.15 -5.05
C GLU A 40 9.75 25.40 -6.23
N PHE A 41 9.36 24.13 -6.43
CA PHE A 41 9.99 23.20 -7.36
C PHE A 41 9.07 22.79 -8.52
N TYR A 42 7.79 23.17 -8.53
CA TYR A 42 6.82 22.74 -9.56
C TYR A 42 7.20 23.12 -10.99
N ASP A 43 7.69 24.35 -11.18
CA ASP A 43 7.99 24.88 -12.50
C ASP A 43 9.42 24.57 -12.98
N MET A 44 10.25 23.95 -12.12
CA MET A 44 11.65 23.68 -12.45
C MET A 44 11.80 22.46 -13.37
N GLY A 45 12.60 22.61 -14.43
CA GLY A 45 12.96 21.49 -15.28
C GLY A 45 13.85 20.46 -14.56
N ILE A 46 13.94 19.23 -15.09
CA ILE A 46 14.81 18.17 -14.53
C ILE A 46 16.27 18.64 -14.38
N LEU A 47 16.81 19.35 -15.37
CA LEU A 47 18.20 19.82 -15.33
C LEU A 47 18.42 20.89 -14.26
N GLU A 48 17.44 21.77 -14.06
CA GLU A 48 17.50 22.84 -13.05
C GLU A 48 17.42 22.27 -11.64
N HIS A 49 16.53 21.31 -11.42
CA HIS A 49 16.45 20.53 -10.18
C HIS A 49 17.76 19.84 -9.83
N LEU A 50 18.36 19.14 -10.78
CA LEU A 50 19.64 18.46 -10.57
C LEU A 50 20.74 19.45 -10.21
N ARG A 51 20.80 20.59 -10.90
CA ARG A 51 21.75 21.66 -10.60
C ARG A 51 21.52 22.27 -9.22
N TYR A 52 20.27 22.52 -8.84
CA TYR A 52 19.92 23.04 -7.52
C TYR A 52 20.35 22.06 -6.41
N MET A 53 20.05 20.77 -6.56
CA MET A 53 20.42 19.73 -5.59
C MET A 53 21.94 19.54 -5.47
N LEU A 54 22.69 19.73 -6.56
CA LEU A 54 24.15 19.75 -6.53
C LEU A 54 24.73 20.91 -5.70
N HIS A 55 24.11 22.09 -5.78
CA HIS A 55 24.53 23.27 -5.02
C HIS A 55 23.99 23.29 -3.58
N HIS A 56 22.83 22.66 -3.33
CA HIS A 56 22.15 22.62 -2.05
C HIS A 56 21.84 21.17 -1.63
N PRO A 57 22.86 20.34 -1.32
CA PRO A 57 22.64 18.91 -1.07
C PRO A 57 21.74 18.63 0.14
N LEU A 58 21.70 19.52 1.13
CA LEU A 58 20.82 19.40 2.30
C LEU A 58 19.35 19.69 1.99
N ALA A 59 19.03 20.30 0.85
CA ALA A 59 17.65 20.55 0.45
C ALA A 59 16.85 19.26 0.24
N ILE A 60 17.52 18.11 0.05
CA ILE A 60 16.86 16.80 0.00
C ILE A 60 16.02 16.51 1.26
N PHE A 61 16.40 17.05 2.42
CA PHE A 61 15.65 16.87 3.67
C PHE A 61 14.33 17.66 3.69
N LEU A 62 14.12 18.61 2.78
CA LEU A 62 12.82 19.28 2.63
C LEU A 62 11.71 18.30 2.22
N GLY A 63 12.06 17.18 1.57
CA GLY A 63 11.11 16.12 1.25
C GLY A 63 10.76 15.19 2.41
N ALA A 64 11.36 15.36 3.59
CA ALA A 64 11.11 14.50 4.76
C ALA A 64 9.64 14.46 5.22
N PRO A 65 8.87 15.59 5.23
CA PRO A 65 7.45 15.58 5.58
C PRO A 65 6.59 14.69 4.67
N PHE A 66 7.06 14.36 3.47
CA PHE A 66 6.41 13.39 2.59
C PHE A 66 7.00 11.98 2.76
N ALA A 67 8.32 11.87 2.68
CA ALA A 67 9.01 10.58 2.57
C ALA A 67 8.93 9.75 3.85
N VAL A 68 9.11 10.37 5.01
CA VAL A 68 9.11 9.65 6.29
C VAL A 68 7.73 9.05 6.57
N PRO A 69 6.62 9.80 6.47
CA PRO A 69 5.30 9.21 6.69
C PRO A 69 4.93 8.14 5.66
N LEU A 70 5.26 8.34 4.37
CA LEU A 70 4.98 7.34 3.34
C LEU A 70 5.71 6.02 3.60
N LEU A 71 7.02 6.08 3.87
CA LEU A 71 7.81 4.87 4.17
C LEU A 71 7.42 4.23 5.50
N PHE A 72 6.99 5.03 6.48
CA PHE A 72 6.42 4.51 7.72
C PHE A 72 5.14 3.69 7.44
N ILE A 73 4.20 4.21 6.65
CA ILE A 73 2.95 3.51 6.30
C ILE A 73 3.26 2.19 5.58
N LEU A 74 4.11 2.23 4.54
CA LEU A 74 4.51 1.04 3.79
C LEU A 74 5.25 0.03 4.69
N GLY A 75 6.12 0.52 5.57
CA GLY A 75 6.84 -0.32 6.52
C GLY A 75 5.93 -1.01 7.52
N VAL A 76 4.95 -0.29 8.07
CA VAL A 76 3.95 -0.85 9.00
C VAL A 76 3.06 -1.87 8.30
N HIS A 77 2.66 -1.61 7.05
CA HIS A 77 1.94 -2.58 6.22
C HIS A 77 2.73 -3.89 6.12
N GLU A 78 3.97 -3.84 5.63
CA GLU A 78 4.79 -5.04 5.46
C GLU A 78 5.11 -5.73 6.80
N MET A 79 5.25 -4.96 7.87
CA MET A 79 5.45 -5.49 9.21
C MET A 79 4.23 -6.27 9.70
N GLY A 80 3.01 -5.85 9.32
CA GLY A 80 1.77 -6.58 9.60
C GLY A 80 1.78 -7.98 9.01
N HIS A 81 2.24 -8.13 7.77
CA HIS A 81 2.45 -9.44 7.16
C HIS A 81 3.57 -10.22 7.83
N PHE A 82 4.72 -9.58 8.04
CA PHE A 82 5.92 -10.21 8.60
C PHE A 82 5.68 -10.79 9.99
N LEU A 83 5.08 -10.02 10.89
CA LEU A 83 4.83 -10.44 12.27
C LEU A 83 3.80 -11.57 12.32
N THR A 84 2.76 -11.52 11.49
CA THR A 84 1.76 -12.58 11.38
C THR A 84 2.37 -13.86 10.82
N ALA A 85 3.16 -13.76 9.75
CA ALA A 85 3.89 -14.89 9.19
C ALA A 85 4.82 -15.54 10.23
N ARG A 86 5.55 -14.72 11.00
CA ARG A 86 6.42 -15.21 12.08
C ARG A 86 5.65 -15.88 13.21
N ARG A 87 4.48 -15.36 13.60
CA ARG A 87 3.61 -15.98 14.61
C ARG A 87 3.22 -17.40 14.23
N TYR A 88 3.03 -17.66 12.94
CA TYR A 88 2.71 -18.98 12.39
C TYR A 88 3.94 -19.81 11.99
N GLY A 89 5.16 -19.37 12.31
CA GLY A 89 6.39 -20.10 11.99
C GLY A 89 6.72 -20.16 10.48
N ILE A 90 6.09 -19.31 9.66
CA ILE A 90 6.35 -19.23 8.23
C ILE A 90 7.70 -18.55 8.01
N GLN A 91 8.55 -19.15 7.17
CA GLN A 91 9.81 -18.53 6.78
C GLN A 91 9.53 -17.29 5.92
N VAL A 92 9.98 -16.14 6.40
CA VAL A 92 9.72 -14.86 5.77
C VAL A 92 10.99 -13.99 5.82
N THR A 93 11.17 -13.16 4.80
CA THR A 93 12.25 -12.16 4.76
C THR A 93 11.84 -10.88 5.49
N TRP A 94 12.82 -10.11 5.94
CA TRP A 94 12.58 -8.68 6.21
C TRP A 94 12.06 -7.96 4.95
N PRO A 95 11.29 -6.87 5.11
CA PRO A 95 10.74 -6.11 3.99
C PRO A 95 11.84 -5.61 3.04
N TYR A 96 11.58 -5.72 1.75
CA TYR A 96 12.35 -5.07 0.69
C TYR A 96 11.62 -3.82 0.26
N PHE A 97 12.19 -2.65 0.54
CA PHE A 97 11.72 -1.39 -0.01
C PHE A 97 12.26 -1.23 -1.43
N ILE A 98 11.40 -0.86 -2.39
CA ILE A 98 11.76 -0.84 -3.80
C ILE A 98 11.85 0.62 -4.26
N PRO A 99 13.06 1.12 -4.58
CA PRO A 99 13.22 2.50 -5.02
C PRO A 99 12.52 2.70 -6.37
N GLY A 100 11.87 3.85 -6.50
CA GLY A 100 11.27 4.30 -7.74
C GLY A 100 11.93 5.58 -8.25
N PRO A 101 11.99 5.81 -9.57
CA PRO A 101 12.54 7.05 -10.12
C PRO A 101 11.70 8.26 -9.64
N PRO A 102 12.29 9.28 -8.98
CA PRO A 102 11.53 10.36 -8.35
C PRO A 102 10.60 11.17 -9.27
N TYR A 103 10.91 11.24 -10.58
CA TYR A 103 10.12 11.98 -11.57
C TYR A 103 9.01 11.14 -12.22
N LEU A 104 9.09 9.81 -12.13
CA LEU A 104 8.13 8.88 -12.76
C LEU A 104 7.23 8.22 -11.72
N SER A 105 7.64 8.22 -10.46
CA SER A 105 6.90 7.67 -9.34
C SER A 105 7.05 8.55 -8.11
N LEU A 106 6.38 8.18 -7.03
CA LEU A 106 6.46 8.84 -5.73
C LEU A 106 7.80 8.57 -5.00
N GLY A 107 8.87 8.29 -5.74
CA GLY A 107 10.19 7.90 -5.24
C GLY A 107 10.28 6.46 -4.71
N THR A 108 9.19 5.71 -4.73
CA THR A 108 9.12 4.31 -4.33
C THR A 108 8.11 3.55 -5.18
N PHE A 109 8.34 2.25 -5.40
CA PHE A 109 7.35 1.32 -5.95
C PHE A 109 6.64 0.51 -4.85
N GLY A 110 6.88 0.85 -3.59
CA GLY A 110 6.33 0.16 -2.43
C GLY A 110 7.39 -0.65 -1.69
N ALA A 111 6.90 -1.57 -0.88
CA ALA A 111 7.72 -2.56 -0.21
C ALA A 111 7.04 -3.93 -0.35
N PHE A 112 7.79 -5.01 -0.13
CA PHE A 112 7.20 -6.34 -0.04
C PHE A 112 8.03 -7.27 0.85
N ILE A 113 7.37 -8.21 1.51
CA ILE A 113 8.00 -9.38 2.12
C ILE A 113 7.98 -10.58 1.17
N ARG A 114 8.98 -11.46 1.28
CA ARG A 114 9.01 -12.72 0.54
C ARG A 114 8.78 -13.89 1.50
N LEU A 115 7.70 -14.63 1.27
CA LEU A 115 7.47 -15.92 1.90
C LEU A 115 8.36 -16.99 1.25
N LYS A 116 9.01 -17.81 2.07
CA LYS A 116 9.99 -18.84 1.65
C LYS A 116 9.56 -20.26 1.95
N SER A 117 8.50 -20.42 2.72
CA SER A 117 7.88 -21.71 2.99
C SER A 117 6.40 -21.67 2.60
N PRO A 118 5.80 -22.81 2.21
CA PRO A 118 4.38 -22.91 1.94
C PRO A 118 3.54 -22.58 3.19
N ILE A 119 2.34 -22.06 2.97
CA ILE A 119 1.36 -21.78 4.03
C ILE A 119 0.51 -23.03 4.27
N ALA A 120 0.34 -23.38 5.55
CA ALA A 120 -0.33 -24.62 5.95
C ALA A 120 -1.83 -24.60 5.59
N THR A 121 -2.56 -23.54 5.95
CA THR A 121 -4.02 -23.49 5.78
C THR A 121 -4.47 -22.16 5.18
N ARG A 122 -5.61 -22.17 4.47
CA ARG A 122 -6.23 -20.96 3.92
C ARG A 122 -6.58 -19.90 4.98
N GLY A 123 -6.82 -20.33 6.23
CA GLY A 123 -7.09 -19.42 7.34
C GLY A 123 -5.85 -18.59 7.70
N ILE A 124 -4.69 -19.24 7.77
CA ILE A 124 -3.40 -18.56 8.00
C ILE A 124 -3.07 -17.62 6.83
N LEU A 125 -3.30 -18.07 5.59
CA LEU A 125 -3.09 -17.22 4.40
C LEU A 125 -3.95 -15.96 4.46
N MET A 126 -5.23 -16.09 4.77
CA MET A 126 -6.13 -14.96 4.94
C MET A 126 -5.69 -14.04 6.07
N GLU A 127 -5.25 -14.58 7.21
CA GLU A 127 -4.74 -13.74 8.29
C GLU A 127 -3.49 -12.97 7.88
N VAL A 128 -2.51 -13.64 7.28
CA VAL A 128 -1.31 -12.96 6.78
C VAL A 128 -1.73 -11.86 5.80
N GLY A 129 -2.57 -12.17 4.81
CA GLY A 129 -3.05 -11.19 3.82
C GLY A 129 -3.83 -10.03 4.43
N ALA A 130 -4.70 -10.25 5.42
CA ALA A 130 -5.48 -9.17 6.01
C ALA A 130 -4.66 -8.22 6.90
N MET A 131 -3.66 -8.75 7.62
CA MET A 131 -2.96 -8.01 8.66
C MET A 131 -2.07 -6.87 8.15
N GLY A 132 -1.50 -6.97 6.95
CA GLY A 132 -0.75 -5.86 6.35
C GLY A 132 -1.64 -4.65 6.04
N PRO A 133 -2.71 -4.82 5.24
CA PRO A 133 -3.72 -3.81 4.99
C PRO A 133 -4.29 -3.16 6.25
N LEU A 134 -4.66 -3.95 7.25
CA LEU A 134 -5.24 -3.45 8.51
C LEU A 134 -4.27 -2.54 9.27
N TRP A 135 -3.00 -2.94 9.43
CA TRP A 135 -2.02 -2.13 10.12
C TRP A 135 -1.60 -0.89 9.33
N GLY A 136 -1.42 -1.01 8.01
CA GLY A 136 -1.11 0.16 7.19
C GLY A 136 -2.30 1.14 7.08
N PHE A 137 -3.54 0.68 7.22
CA PHE A 137 -4.70 1.56 7.38
C PHE A 137 -4.60 2.38 8.67
N CYS A 138 -4.32 1.72 9.80
CA CYS A 138 -4.11 2.40 11.08
C CYS A 138 -2.96 3.42 10.98
N ALA A 139 -1.84 3.04 10.35
CA ALA A 139 -0.73 3.96 10.11
C ALA A 139 -1.15 5.16 9.24
N SER A 140 -1.90 4.93 8.16
CA SER A 140 -2.40 5.99 7.28
C SER A 140 -3.33 6.95 8.00
N ALA A 141 -4.23 6.42 8.85
CA ALA A 141 -5.12 7.23 9.67
C ALA A 141 -4.35 8.06 10.71
N LEU A 142 -3.35 7.48 11.38
CA LEU A 142 -2.49 8.22 12.31
C LEU A 142 -1.72 9.35 11.61
N VAL A 143 -1.16 9.09 10.43
CA VAL A 143 -0.47 10.10 9.62
C VAL A 143 -1.43 11.18 9.14
N ALA A 144 -2.66 10.81 8.74
CA ALA A 144 -3.67 11.79 8.34
C ALA A 144 -4.04 12.72 9.51
N LEU A 145 -4.29 12.16 10.70
CA LEU A 145 -4.56 12.92 11.90
C LEU A 145 -3.41 13.88 12.23
N LEU A 146 -2.17 13.42 12.12
CA LEU A 146 -0.98 14.27 12.27
C LEU A 146 -0.96 15.39 11.22
N GLY A 147 -1.21 15.08 9.95
CA GLY A 147 -1.24 16.05 8.86
C GLY A 147 -2.31 17.14 9.05
N PHE A 148 -3.52 16.77 9.49
CA PHE A 148 -4.58 17.73 9.80
C PHE A 148 -4.23 18.56 11.04
N TRP A 149 -3.69 17.94 12.08
CA TRP A 149 -3.25 18.65 13.28
C TRP A 149 -2.16 19.68 12.97
N LEU A 150 -1.18 19.33 12.15
CA LEU A 150 -0.14 20.25 11.68
C LEU A 150 -0.73 21.43 10.90
N GLY A 151 -1.69 21.17 10.01
CA GLY A 151 -2.42 22.22 9.28
C GLY A 151 -3.16 23.17 10.22
N LEU A 152 -3.89 22.63 11.20
CA LEU A 152 -4.59 23.44 12.23
C LEU A 152 -3.60 24.23 13.11
N ALA A 153 -2.39 23.73 13.30
CA ALA A 153 -1.31 24.43 14.00
C ALA A 153 -0.58 25.48 13.14
N GLY A 154 -0.98 25.67 11.87
CA GLY A 154 -0.46 26.69 10.96
C GLY A 154 0.65 26.21 10.01
N TYR A 155 0.96 24.91 9.96
CA TYR A 155 1.89 24.36 8.97
C TYR A 155 1.19 24.13 7.63
N HIS A 156 1.38 25.08 6.72
CA HIS A 156 0.86 25.02 5.35
C HIS A 156 2.02 24.99 4.36
N SER A 157 2.15 23.90 3.62
CA SER A 157 3.16 23.70 2.59
C SER A 157 2.51 22.89 1.48
N PRO A 158 1.68 23.54 0.63
CA PRO A 158 0.79 22.83 -0.27
C PRO A 158 1.54 21.83 -1.15
N ALA A 159 1.06 20.60 -1.21
CA ALA A 159 1.61 19.55 -2.06
C ALA A 159 0.63 19.24 -3.19
N ASP A 160 1.10 19.34 -4.43
CA ASP A 160 0.31 19.23 -5.65
C ASP A 160 0.82 18.03 -6.48
N LEU A 161 -0.12 17.23 -6.98
CA LEU A 161 0.16 16.15 -7.91
C LEU A 161 0.02 16.61 -9.38
N GLY A 162 -0.30 17.89 -9.61
CA GLY A 162 -0.62 18.45 -10.91
C GLY A 162 -2.00 18.03 -11.43
N MET A 163 -2.84 17.47 -10.55
CA MET A 163 -4.15 16.93 -10.90
C MET A 163 -5.09 16.87 -9.71
N ASN A 164 -6.39 16.87 -10.00
CA ASN A 164 -7.39 16.70 -8.96
C ASN A 164 -7.45 15.25 -8.47
N VAL A 165 -7.70 15.07 -7.18
CA VAL A 165 -7.83 13.75 -6.55
C VAL A 165 -9.14 13.60 -5.81
N ASN A 166 -9.72 12.40 -5.87
CA ASN A 166 -10.86 12.04 -5.03
C ASN A 166 -10.38 11.39 -3.73
N LEU A 167 -11.11 11.63 -2.65
CA LEU A 167 -10.76 11.16 -1.32
C LEU A 167 -11.42 9.82 -1.02
N PRO A 168 -10.65 8.79 -0.58
CA PRO A 168 -11.21 7.61 0.05
C PRO A 168 -12.13 7.98 1.21
N LEU A 169 -13.17 7.17 1.45
CA LEU A 169 -14.20 7.45 2.44
C LEU A 169 -13.62 7.73 3.83
N ALA A 170 -12.64 6.93 4.29
CA ALA A 170 -11.98 7.17 5.57
C ALA A 170 -11.26 8.52 5.62
N PHE A 171 -10.50 8.87 4.59
CA PHE A 171 -9.79 10.15 4.54
C PHE A 171 -10.77 11.33 4.51
N TRP A 172 -11.85 11.22 3.72
CA TRP A 172 -12.90 12.23 3.65
C TRP A 172 -13.58 12.46 5.01
N VAL A 173 -13.93 11.38 5.72
CA VAL A 173 -14.51 11.47 7.07
C VAL A 173 -13.51 12.12 8.04
N LEU A 174 -12.26 11.68 8.06
CA LEU A 174 -11.23 12.26 8.93
C LEU A 174 -11.06 13.77 8.66
N ARG A 175 -11.00 14.16 7.38
CA ARG A 175 -10.93 15.58 7.00
C ARG A 175 -12.14 16.37 7.48
N GLY A 176 -13.34 15.86 7.23
CA GLY A 176 -14.59 16.53 7.60
C GLY A 176 -14.73 16.72 9.11
N VAL A 177 -14.35 15.70 9.89
CA VAL A 177 -14.35 15.77 11.37
C VAL A 177 -13.29 16.75 11.88
N MET A 178 -12.09 16.74 11.30
CA MET A 178 -10.97 17.51 11.83
C MET A 178 -10.98 18.98 11.41
N THR A 179 -11.48 19.27 10.21
CA THR A 179 -11.37 20.60 9.60
C THR A 179 -12.74 21.23 9.31
N HIS A 180 -13.84 20.52 9.52
CA HIS A 180 -15.20 20.92 9.13
C HIS A 180 -15.41 21.10 7.61
N HIS A 181 -14.47 20.69 6.77
CA HIS A 181 -14.57 20.79 5.31
C HIS A 181 -14.96 19.45 4.67
N TRP A 182 -16.21 19.35 4.21
CA TRP A 182 -16.79 18.14 3.62
C TRP A 182 -16.74 18.11 2.08
N SER A 183 -15.55 18.30 1.51
CA SER A 183 -15.30 18.09 0.07
C SER A 183 -14.73 16.71 -0.19
N HIS A 184 -15.27 15.99 -1.18
CA HIS A 184 -14.79 14.66 -1.59
C HIS A 184 -13.64 14.72 -2.63
N GLN A 185 -13.32 15.91 -3.14
CA GLN A 185 -12.27 16.13 -4.12
C GLN A 185 -11.33 17.24 -3.65
N LEU A 186 -10.04 17.09 -3.93
CA LEU A 186 -9.00 18.10 -3.67
C LEU A 186 -8.21 18.39 -4.94
N THR A 187 -7.78 19.64 -5.08
CA THR A 187 -6.80 20.05 -6.10
C THR A 187 -5.37 19.96 -5.57
N PHE A 188 -5.17 20.26 -4.30
CA PHE A 188 -3.89 20.14 -3.61
C PHE A 188 -4.12 19.66 -2.17
N PHE A 189 -3.07 19.09 -1.57
CA PHE A 189 -3.03 18.78 -0.15
C PHE A 189 -2.43 19.96 0.61
N GLU A 190 -2.93 20.26 1.80
CA GLU A 190 -2.46 21.42 2.60
C GLU A 190 -1.00 21.28 3.06
N ASN A 191 -0.52 20.03 3.18
CA ASN A 191 0.86 19.71 3.47
C ASN A 191 1.26 18.33 2.93
N PRO A 192 2.56 18.02 2.79
CA PRO A 192 3.00 16.75 2.20
C PRO A 192 2.71 15.52 3.07
N VAL A 193 2.50 15.71 4.38
CA VAL A 193 2.10 14.64 5.31
C VAL A 193 0.71 14.11 4.95
N LEU A 194 -0.23 15.00 4.62
CA LEU A 194 -1.57 14.64 4.18
C LEU A 194 -1.56 13.91 2.82
N LEU A 195 -0.71 14.33 1.90
CA LEU A 195 -0.51 13.62 0.63
C LEU A 195 0.01 12.19 0.88
N ALA A 196 1.01 12.02 1.75
CA ALA A 196 1.52 10.70 2.12
C ALA A 196 0.44 9.82 2.77
N ALA A 197 -0.42 10.39 3.63
CA ALA A 197 -1.55 9.67 4.21
C ALA A 197 -2.58 9.24 3.16
N TRP A 198 -2.93 10.12 2.22
CA TRP A 198 -3.86 9.80 1.14
C TRP A 198 -3.32 8.67 0.25
N ILE A 199 -2.03 8.73 -0.13
CA ILE A 199 -1.35 7.64 -0.84
C ILE A 199 -1.40 6.36 0.00
N GLY A 200 -1.21 6.46 1.32
CA GLY A 200 -1.35 5.36 2.25
C GLY A 200 -2.71 4.67 2.12
N PHE A 201 -3.81 5.40 2.35
CA PHE A 201 -5.15 4.84 2.17
C PHE A 201 -5.36 4.25 0.78
N PHE A 202 -4.91 4.95 -0.26
CA PHE A 202 -5.00 4.49 -1.62
C PHE A 202 -4.30 3.13 -1.82
N VAL A 203 -3.04 2.98 -1.38
CA VAL A 203 -2.27 1.73 -1.46
C VAL A 203 -2.97 0.60 -0.70
N GLN A 204 -3.55 0.85 0.48
CA GLN A 204 -4.30 -0.17 1.20
C GLN A 204 -5.55 -0.61 0.44
N GLY A 205 -6.27 0.35 -0.16
CA GLY A 205 -7.41 0.07 -1.01
C GLY A 205 -7.04 -0.81 -2.21
N LEU A 206 -5.90 -0.54 -2.84
CA LEU A 206 -5.36 -1.35 -3.94
C LEU A 206 -5.00 -2.76 -3.49
N ASN A 207 -4.26 -2.89 -2.39
CA ASN A 207 -3.85 -4.20 -1.88
C ASN A 207 -5.06 -5.04 -1.46
N LEU A 208 -6.17 -4.42 -1.05
CA LEU A 208 -7.40 -5.11 -0.69
C LEU A 208 -8.34 -5.40 -1.88
N ILE A 209 -7.97 -5.06 -3.12
CA ILE A 209 -8.73 -5.51 -4.28
C ILE A 209 -8.81 -7.04 -4.28
N PRO A 210 -10.00 -7.64 -4.37
CA PRO A 210 -10.19 -9.08 -4.23
C PRO A 210 -9.82 -9.88 -5.50
N ILE A 211 -8.58 -9.70 -5.98
CA ILE A 211 -8.08 -10.25 -7.24
C ILE A 211 -6.64 -10.74 -7.11
N GLY A 212 -6.38 -11.94 -7.65
CA GLY A 212 -5.02 -12.44 -7.88
C GLY A 212 -4.21 -12.67 -6.61
N GLN A 213 -2.96 -12.23 -6.61
CA GLN A 213 -1.99 -12.35 -5.51
C GLN A 213 -1.96 -11.14 -4.56
N LEU A 214 -2.89 -10.20 -4.72
CA LEU A 214 -3.06 -9.12 -3.77
C LEU A 214 -3.58 -9.65 -2.44
N ASP A 215 -3.42 -8.87 -1.38
CA ASP A 215 -3.90 -9.21 -0.05
C ASP A 215 -5.41 -9.46 0.00
N GLY A 216 -6.19 -8.67 -0.72
CA GLY A 216 -7.62 -8.89 -0.89
C GLY A 216 -7.93 -10.21 -1.61
N GLY A 217 -7.05 -10.64 -2.51
CA GLY A 217 -7.08 -11.97 -3.13
C GLY A 217 -6.87 -13.10 -2.11
N HIS A 218 -5.93 -12.93 -1.17
CA HIS A 218 -5.72 -13.87 -0.05
C HIS A 218 -6.94 -13.94 0.87
N VAL A 219 -7.57 -12.80 1.15
CA VAL A 219 -8.81 -12.75 1.95
C VAL A 219 -9.95 -13.44 1.22
N LEU A 220 -10.13 -13.16 -0.07
CA LEU A 220 -11.14 -13.80 -0.90
C LEU A 220 -10.92 -15.32 -1.01
N TYR A 221 -9.66 -15.76 -1.18
CA TYR A 221 -9.27 -17.17 -1.16
C TYR A 221 -9.63 -17.84 0.16
N GLY A 222 -9.37 -17.15 1.27
CA GLY A 222 -9.75 -17.56 2.62
C GLY A 222 -11.22 -17.96 2.68
N PHE A 223 -12.13 -17.12 2.18
CA PHE A 223 -13.57 -17.39 2.19
C PHE A 223 -14.01 -18.42 1.14
N LEU A 224 -13.55 -18.28 -0.11
CA LEU A 224 -14.12 -18.97 -1.27
C LEU A 224 -13.33 -20.20 -1.76
N ARG A 225 -12.14 -20.45 -1.22
CA ARG A 225 -11.24 -21.54 -1.64
C ARG A 225 -10.98 -21.48 -3.15
N SER A 226 -11.09 -22.61 -3.86
CA SER A 226 -10.91 -22.71 -5.31
C SER A 226 -11.88 -21.86 -6.14
N ARG A 227 -13.04 -21.44 -5.59
CA ARG A 227 -13.99 -20.58 -6.30
C ARG A 227 -13.52 -19.13 -6.48
N HIS A 228 -12.50 -18.69 -5.74
CA HIS A 228 -11.94 -17.34 -5.86
C HIS A 228 -11.52 -17.01 -7.31
N ARG A 229 -10.99 -17.99 -8.07
CA ARG A 229 -10.52 -17.77 -9.45
C ARG A 229 -11.63 -17.25 -10.37
N GLY A 230 -12.84 -17.80 -10.24
CA GLY A 230 -14.00 -17.35 -11.01
C GLY A 230 -14.41 -15.93 -10.64
N VAL A 231 -14.39 -15.61 -9.35
CA VAL A 231 -14.71 -14.27 -8.84
C VAL A 231 -13.64 -13.24 -9.26
N SER A 232 -12.36 -13.56 -9.15
CA SER A 232 -11.27 -12.69 -9.59
C SER A 232 -11.31 -12.45 -11.10
N LEU A 233 -11.67 -13.45 -11.91
CA LEU A 233 -11.90 -13.28 -13.35
C LEU A 233 -13.09 -12.36 -13.63
N ALA A 234 -14.23 -12.59 -12.97
CA ALA A 234 -15.42 -11.75 -13.13
C ALA A 234 -15.14 -10.29 -12.75
N LEU A 235 -14.46 -10.07 -11.63
CA LEU A 235 -14.05 -8.73 -11.20
C LEU A 235 -13.07 -8.08 -12.18
N GLY A 236 -12.08 -8.84 -12.69
CA GLY A 236 -11.17 -8.35 -13.72
C GLY A 236 -11.90 -7.93 -15.00
N LEU A 237 -12.93 -8.68 -15.43
CA LEU A 237 -13.78 -8.30 -16.57
C LEU A 237 -14.63 -7.07 -16.28
N VAL A 238 -15.15 -6.92 -15.06
CA VAL A 238 -15.85 -5.71 -14.62
C VAL A 238 -14.89 -4.52 -14.66
N CYS A 239 -13.68 -4.62 -14.13
CA CYS A 239 -12.67 -3.57 -14.21
C CYS A 239 -12.34 -3.20 -15.66
N LEU A 240 -12.25 -4.18 -16.56
CA LEU A 240 -12.06 -3.95 -17.99
C LEU A 240 -13.27 -3.22 -18.63
N ALA A 241 -14.49 -3.58 -18.25
CA ALA A 241 -15.69 -2.87 -18.72
C ALA A 241 -15.71 -1.42 -18.20
N PHE A 242 -15.32 -1.19 -16.94
CA PHE A 242 -15.16 0.16 -16.39
C PHE A 242 -14.07 0.97 -17.10
N ALA A 243 -13.02 0.31 -17.60
CA ALA A 243 -11.97 0.96 -18.37
C ALA A 243 -12.45 1.60 -19.68
N LEU A 244 -13.60 1.16 -20.22
CA LEU A 244 -14.24 1.81 -21.37
C LEU A 244 -14.75 3.23 -21.04
N PHE A 245 -15.10 3.49 -19.78
CA PHE A 245 -15.60 4.78 -19.32
C PHE A 245 -14.52 5.61 -18.61
N HIS A 246 -13.57 4.93 -17.96
CA HIS A 246 -12.50 5.54 -17.19
C HIS A 246 -11.16 4.87 -17.54
N PRO A 247 -10.39 5.41 -18.51
CA PRO A 247 -9.16 4.78 -19.00
C PRO A 247 -8.09 4.49 -17.93
N GLN A 248 -8.12 5.17 -16.78
CA GLN A 248 -7.25 4.87 -15.64
C GLN A 248 -7.35 3.42 -15.14
N TRP A 249 -8.47 2.74 -15.40
CA TRP A 249 -8.61 1.32 -15.10
C TRP A 249 -7.77 0.41 -15.98
N LEU A 250 -7.29 0.87 -17.14
CA LEU A 250 -6.35 0.10 -17.97
C LEU A 250 -5.02 -0.13 -17.24
N ILE A 251 -4.61 0.79 -16.36
CA ILE A 251 -3.44 0.60 -15.50
C ILE A 251 -3.70 -0.57 -14.53
N TRP A 252 -4.89 -0.62 -13.92
CA TRP A 252 -5.27 -1.71 -13.00
C TRP A 252 -5.38 -3.05 -13.72
N VAL A 253 -6.05 -3.09 -14.88
CA VAL A 253 -6.14 -4.28 -15.72
C VAL A 253 -4.73 -4.75 -16.12
N GLY A 254 -3.86 -3.83 -16.54
CA GLY A 254 -2.49 -4.15 -16.91
C GLY A 254 -1.71 -4.76 -15.75
N LEU A 255 -1.76 -4.13 -14.58
CA LEU A 255 -1.08 -4.57 -13.36
C LEU A 255 -1.60 -5.94 -12.88
N ILE A 256 -2.91 -6.16 -12.91
CA ILE A 256 -3.55 -7.42 -12.52
C ILE A 256 -3.18 -8.58 -13.47
N PHE A 257 -3.32 -8.37 -14.78
CA PHE A 257 -3.21 -9.45 -15.76
C PHE A 257 -1.76 -9.79 -16.14
N PHE A 258 -0.88 -8.78 -16.20
CA PHE A 258 0.50 -8.98 -16.67
C PHE A 258 1.53 -9.11 -15.56
N VAL A 259 1.30 -8.54 -14.37
CA VAL A 259 2.30 -8.53 -13.27
C VAL A 259 1.95 -9.51 -12.16
N LEU A 260 0.72 -9.47 -11.65
CA LEU A 260 0.34 -10.22 -10.44
C LEU A 260 -0.16 -11.63 -10.73
N GLY A 261 -0.78 -11.84 -11.89
CA GLY A 261 -1.38 -13.12 -12.26
C GLY A 261 -2.64 -13.46 -11.46
N LEU A 262 -3.51 -14.28 -12.05
CA LEU A 262 -4.83 -14.62 -11.49
C LEU A 262 -4.82 -15.89 -10.63
N ARG A 263 -3.66 -16.50 -10.41
CA ARG A 263 -3.55 -17.79 -9.71
C ARG A 263 -2.87 -17.59 -8.37
N HIS A 264 -3.58 -17.95 -7.32
CA HIS A 264 -3.00 -18.11 -6.01
C HIS A 264 -2.44 -19.54 -5.85
N PRO A 265 -1.20 -19.74 -5.35
CA PRO A 265 -0.69 -21.07 -5.03
C PRO A 265 -1.55 -21.73 -3.94
N PRO A 266 -1.98 -22.99 -4.10
CA PRO A 266 -2.80 -23.66 -3.09
C PRO A 266 -2.04 -23.80 -1.76
N CYS A 267 -2.77 -23.76 -0.64
CA CYS A 267 -2.18 -24.08 0.67
C CYS A 267 -2.01 -25.60 0.80
N ILE A 268 -1.26 -26.05 1.81
CA ILE A 268 -1.05 -27.48 2.06
C ILE A 268 -2.37 -28.19 2.39
N ASP A 269 -3.22 -27.56 3.20
CA ASP A 269 -4.53 -28.07 3.60
C ASP A 269 -5.61 -26.97 3.51
N ASP A 270 -6.37 -27.00 2.42
CA ASP A 270 -7.51 -26.10 2.17
C ASP A 270 -8.83 -26.61 2.77
N SER A 271 -8.85 -27.83 3.33
CA SER A 271 -10.08 -28.46 3.82
C SER A 271 -10.57 -27.81 5.11
N GLN A 272 -9.65 -27.28 5.92
CA GLN A 272 -9.97 -26.76 7.25
C GLN A 272 -10.95 -25.59 7.21
N PRO A 273 -11.95 -25.57 8.11
CA PRO A 273 -12.84 -24.43 8.27
C PRO A 273 -12.07 -23.20 8.78
N LEU A 274 -12.62 -22.01 8.53
CA LEU A 274 -12.09 -20.79 9.14
C LEU A 274 -12.56 -20.74 10.60
N SER A 275 -11.68 -20.30 11.50
CA SER A 275 -12.08 -20.01 12.87
C SER A 275 -12.97 -18.75 12.93
N PRO A 276 -13.78 -18.55 14.00
CA PRO A 276 -14.58 -17.33 14.14
C PRO A 276 -13.72 -16.05 14.13
N ALA A 277 -12.53 -16.08 14.72
CA ALA A 277 -11.59 -14.96 14.72
C ALA A 277 -11.09 -14.64 13.30
N GLN A 278 -10.81 -15.68 12.50
CA GLN A 278 -10.43 -15.53 11.09
C GLN A 278 -11.55 -14.90 10.27
N VAL A 279 -12.79 -15.35 10.46
CA VAL A 279 -13.95 -14.76 9.78
C VAL A 279 -14.08 -13.27 10.12
N LEU A 280 -13.99 -12.92 11.41
CA LEU A 280 -14.06 -11.52 11.84
C LEU A 280 -12.95 -10.68 11.21
N LEU A 281 -11.72 -11.20 11.16
CA LEU A 281 -10.59 -10.51 10.53
C LEU A 281 -10.81 -10.29 9.03
N GLY A 282 -11.29 -11.31 8.31
CA GLY A 282 -11.60 -11.20 6.89
C GLY A 282 -12.73 -10.21 6.62
N LEU A 283 -13.76 -10.17 7.46
CA LEU A 283 -14.80 -9.14 7.39
C LEU A 283 -14.24 -7.74 7.67
N GLY A 284 -13.33 -7.61 8.63
CA GLY A 284 -12.61 -6.37 8.90
C GLY A 284 -11.84 -5.87 7.67
N ALA A 285 -11.15 -6.76 6.96
CA ALA A 285 -10.46 -6.42 5.71
C ALA A 285 -11.44 -5.96 4.61
N ILE A 286 -12.63 -6.56 4.50
CA ILE A 286 -13.67 -6.12 3.57
C ILE A 286 -14.17 -4.70 3.94
N VAL A 287 -14.41 -4.43 5.22
CA VAL A 287 -14.80 -3.08 5.66
C VAL A 287 -13.70 -2.08 5.33
N MET A 288 -12.42 -2.41 5.57
CA MET A 288 -11.30 -1.54 5.22
C MET A 288 -11.20 -1.29 3.71
N PHE A 289 -11.48 -2.30 2.88
CA PHE A 289 -11.55 -2.12 1.43
C PHE A 289 -12.57 -1.03 1.08
N VAL A 290 -13.78 -1.10 1.63
CA VAL A 290 -14.81 -0.07 1.37
C VAL A 290 -14.38 1.32 1.87
N LEU A 291 -13.68 1.39 3.01
CA LEU A 291 -13.21 2.66 3.55
C LEU A 291 -12.07 3.30 2.74
N CYS A 292 -11.24 2.49 2.09
CA CYS A 292 -10.00 2.92 1.43
C CYS A 292 -10.08 2.97 -0.10
N PHE A 293 -10.91 2.11 -0.69
CA PHE A 293 -10.95 1.95 -2.13
C PHE A 293 -11.69 3.11 -2.78
N GLN A 294 -10.97 3.87 -3.59
CA GLN A 294 -11.54 4.92 -4.43
C GLN A 294 -11.46 4.45 -5.90
N PRO A 295 -12.60 4.17 -6.56
CA PRO A 295 -12.64 3.66 -7.94
C PRO A 295 -11.98 4.58 -8.99
N VAL A 296 -12.13 5.88 -8.78
CA VAL A 296 -11.61 6.96 -9.65
C VAL A 296 -10.80 7.88 -8.76
N PRO A 297 -9.57 7.51 -8.39
CA PRO A 297 -8.72 8.30 -7.48
C PRO A 297 -8.25 9.61 -8.11
N PHE A 298 -8.09 9.60 -9.44
CA PHE A 298 -7.49 10.68 -10.21
C PHE A 298 -8.50 11.29 -11.18
N VAL A 299 -8.56 12.62 -11.20
CA VAL A 299 -9.43 13.42 -12.06
C VAL A 299 -8.56 14.37 -12.88
N TRP A 300 -8.49 14.11 -14.18
CA TRP A 300 -7.82 14.98 -15.15
C TRP A 300 -8.79 16.09 -15.55
N ASN A 301 -8.33 17.33 -15.55
CA ASN A 301 -9.08 18.47 -16.09
C ASN A 301 -8.81 18.63 -17.58
#